data_AF-A0A0D3EES5-F1
#
_entry.id   AF-A0A0D3EES5-F1
#
_cell.length_a   1.000
_cell.length_b   1.000
_cell.length_c   1.000
_cell.angle_alpha   90.00
_cell.angle_beta   90.00
_cell.angle_gamma   90.00
#
_symmetry.space_group_name_H-M   'P 1'
#
loop_
_entity.id
_entity.type
_entity.pdbx_description
1 polymer ?
#
loop_
_entity_poly.entity_id
_entity_poly.type
_entity_poly.pdbx_seq_one_letter_code
_entity_poly.pdbx_strand_id
1 'polypeptide(L)'
;MKQYVEAMLLEGRVLRCPHYQCESKPTLRSFASLLTPKLKKMWEQKIQDDSIPVLDRVYCPNPMCLALMSVSELSKSTNGHMRCCFKCSKPFCINCKVPWHNNMSCGDYKRLGPNPTTNDMMLKTLANQKMGAFM
;
A
#
# COMPACT_ATOMS: atom_id res chain seq x y z
N MET A 1 6.08 30.39 -6.84
CA MET A 1 5.96 29.14 -7.63
C MET A 1 6.71 27.95 -7.01
N LYS A 2 8.00 28.07 -6.66
CA LYS A 2 8.77 26.97 -6.02
C LYS A 2 8.11 26.41 -4.75
N GLN A 3 7.72 27.28 -3.81
CA GLN A 3 7.03 26.88 -2.57
C GLN A 3 5.69 26.15 -2.83
N TYR A 4 4.95 26.56 -3.86
CA TYR A 4 3.73 25.87 -4.28
C TYR A 4 4.02 24.44 -4.73
N VAL A 5 5.05 24.26 -5.57
CA VAL A 5 5.48 22.94 -6.02
C VAL A 5 5.91 22.06 -4.85
N GLU A 6 6.71 22.61 -3.93
CA GLU A 6 7.17 21.90 -2.74
C GLU A 6 6.01 21.49 -1.83
N ALA A 7 5.10 22.41 -1.50
CA ALA A 7 3.93 22.12 -0.66
C ALA A 7 3.06 21.02 -1.26
N MET A 8 2.72 21.12 -2.56
CA MET A 8 1.87 20.13 -3.23
C MET A 8 2.51 18.73 -3.25
N LEU A 9 3.82 18.64 -3.50
CA LEU A 9 4.53 17.36 -3.51
C LEU A 9 4.68 16.77 -2.09
N LEU A 10 4.88 17.62 -1.07
CA LEU A 10 4.94 17.20 0.33
C LEU A 10 3.58 16.73 0.86
N GLU A 11 2.49 17.35 0.43
CA GLU A 11 1.11 16.91 0.69
C GLU A 11 0.74 15.63 -0.08
N GLY A 12 1.64 15.13 -0.94
CA GLY A 12 1.37 13.96 -1.75
C GLY A 12 0.27 14.21 -2.78
N ARG A 13 0.26 15.38 -3.43
CA ARG A 13 -0.69 15.75 -4.49
C ARG A 13 0.04 15.90 -5.83
N VAL A 14 -0.65 15.59 -6.92
CA VAL A 14 -0.16 15.91 -8.27
C VAL A 14 -0.24 17.42 -8.46
N LEU A 15 0.78 18.01 -9.07
CA LEU A 15 0.77 19.41 -9.45
C LEU A 15 -0.40 19.69 -10.40
N ARG A 16 -1.21 20.70 -10.07
CA ARG A 16 -2.24 21.26 -10.94
C ARG A 16 -1.92 22.71 -11.25
N CYS A 17 -2.58 23.27 -12.26
CA CYS A 17 -2.54 24.70 -12.47
C CYS A 17 -3.08 25.41 -11.22
N PRO A 18 -2.34 26.36 -10.62
CA PRO A 18 -2.79 27.07 -9.42
C PRO A 18 -3.92 28.07 -9.71
N HIS A 19 -4.16 28.39 -10.98
CA HIS A 19 -5.24 29.29 -11.38
C HIS A 19 -6.60 28.60 -11.22
N TYR A 20 -7.58 29.35 -10.72
CA TYR A 20 -8.93 28.83 -10.49
C TYR A 20 -9.52 28.27 -11.80
N GLN A 21 -10.13 27.07 -11.70
CA GLN A 21 -10.74 26.33 -12.82
C GLN A 21 -9.82 26.06 -14.02
N CYS A 22 -8.51 26.19 -13.86
CA CYS A 22 -7.55 25.88 -14.91
C CYS A 22 -7.29 24.37 -14.95
N GLU A 23 -7.71 23.72 -16.03
CA GLU A 23 -7.55 22.27 -16.21
C GLU A 23 -6.21 21.87 -16.84
N SER A 24 -5.34 22.85 -17.11
CA SER A 24 -4.03 22.57 -17.70
C SER A 24 -3.21 21.67 -16.78
N LYS A 25 -2.65 20.60 -17.36
CA LYS A 25 -1.77 19.67 -16.66
C LYS A 25 -0.32 20.17 -16.79
N PRO A 26 0.31 20.62 -15.68
CA PRO A 26 1.71 21.01 -15.73
C PRO A 26 2.59 19.83 -16.17
N THR A 27 3.54 20.09 -17.06
CA THR A 27 4.50 19.07 -17.52
C THR A 27 5.80 19.17 -16.72
N LEU A 28 6.56 18.06 -16.60
CA LEU A 28 7.89 18.08 -15.99
C LEU A 28 8.79 19.18 -16.58
N ARG A 29 8.66 19.44 -17.89
CA ARG A 29 9.39 20.48 -18.59
C ARG A 29 9.05 21.88 -18.07
N SER A 30 7.78 22.13 -17.75
CA SER A 30 7.29 23.42 -17.24
C SER A 30 7.92 23.84 -15.91
N PHE A 31 8.46 22.89 -15.14
CA PHE A 31 9.09 23.15 -13.82
C PHE A 31 10.52 22.61 -13.73
N ALA A 32 11.13 22.22 -14.85
CA ALA A 32 12.43 21.53 -14.84
C ALA A 32 13.53 22.33 -14.11
N SER A 33 13.51 23.66 -14.22
CA SER A 33 14.45 24.56 -13.52
C SER A 33 14.16 24.74 -12.03
N LEU A 34 12.97 24.37 -11.56
CA LEU A 34 12.53 24.53 -10.17
C LEU A 34 12.59 23.24 -9.36
N LEU A 35 12.76 22.09 -10.03
CA LEU A 35 12.75 20.77 -9.41
C LEU A 35 14.17 20.31 -9.09
N THR A 36 14.45 20.09 -7.81
CA THR A 36 15.60 19.28 -7.42
C THR A 36 15.40 17.83 -7.90
N PRO A 37 16.47 17.03 -8.05
CA PRO A 37 16.34 15.61 -8.41
C PRO A 37 15.37 14.84 -7.49
N LYS A 38 15.35 15.19 -6.20
CA LYS A 38 14.40 14.63 -5.22
C LYS A 38 12.95 14.98 -5.56
N LEU A 39 12.65 16.25 -5.81
CA LEU A 39 11.29 16.70 -6.14
C LEU A 39 10.82 16.13 -7.47
N LYS A 40 11.72 16.03 -8.46
CA LYS A 40 11.43 15.39 -9.75
C LYS A 40 10.97 13.94 -9.57
N LYS A 41 11.74 13.15 -8.80
CA LYS A 41 11.40 11.75 -8.50
C LYS A 41 10.08 11.62 -7.74
N MET A 42 9.82 12.52 -6.78
CA MET A 42 8.55 12.55 -6.05
C MET A 42 7.37 12.85 -6.98
N TRP A 43 7.52 13.79 -7.90
CA TRP A 43 6.46 14.13 -8.84
C TRP A 43 6.18 12.99 -9.83
N GLU A 44 7.23 12.39 -10.40
CA GLU A 44 7.10 11.22 -11.27
C GLU A 44 6.36 10.07 -10.57
N GLN A 45 6.75 9.76 -9.33
CA GLN A 45 6.05 8.76 -8.52
C GLN A 45 4.58 9.14 -8.31
N LYS A 46 4.30 10.42 -8.00
CA LYS A 46 2.93 10.85 -7.72
C LYS A 46 2.02 10.80 -8.94
N ILE A 47 2.55 11.06 -10.14
CA ILE A 47 1.81 10.89 -11.40
C ILE A 47 1.44 9.41 -11.59
N GLN A 48 2.38 8.49 -11.35
CA GLN A 48 2.10 7.06 -11.42
C GLN A 48 1.04 6.65 -10.38
N ASP A 49 1.20 7.08 -9.13
CA ASP A 49 0.26 6.81 -8.05
C ASP A 49 -1.16 7.31 -8.35
N ASP A 50 -1.28 8.51 -8.95
CA ASP A 50 -2.58 9.12 -9.28
C ASP A 50 -3.26 8.43 -10.47
N SER A 51 -2.49 7.76 -11.34
CA SER A 51 -3.01 6.95 -12.43
C SER A 51 -3.72 5.67 -11.96
N ILE A 52 -3.44 5.20 -10.74
CA ILE A 52 -4.07 4.00 -10.17
C ILE A 52 -5.48 4.39 -9.66
N PRO A 53 -6.56 3.78 -10.19
CA PRO A 53 -7.92 4.02 -9.70
C PRO A 53 -8.01 3.75 -8.20
N VAL A 54 -8.75 4.59 -7.47
CA VAL A 54 -8.83 4.50 -6.00
C VAL A 54 -9.27 3.09 -5.54
N LEU A 55 -10.18 2.46 -6.27
CA LEU A 55 -10.68 1.11 -5.97
C LEU A 55 -9.62 0.02 -6.17
N ASP A 56 -8.62 0.27 -7.01
CA ASP A 56 -7.53 -0.67 -7.31
C ASP A 56 -6.28 -0.43 -6.46
N ARG A 57 -6.27 0.59 -5.59
CA ARG A 57 -5.10 0.96 -4.79
C ARG A 57 -4.83 -0.03 -3.67
N VAL A 58 -3.60 -0.52 -3.61
CA VAL A 58 -3.08 -1.39 -2.56
C VAL A 58 -1.78 -0.82 -2.00
N TYR A 59 -1.77 -0.49 -0.72
CA TYR A 59 -0.56 -0.05 -0.04
C TYR A 59 0.21 -1.25 0.53
N CYS A 60 1.54 -1.20 0.42
CA CYS A 60 2.42 -2.12 1.14
C CYS A 60 2.26 -1.88 2.65
N PRO A 61 1.93 -2.91 3.45
CA PRO A 61 1.70 -2.74 4.88
C PRO A 61 3.00 -2.59 5.70
N ASN A 62 4.17 -2.69 5.07
CA ASN A 62 5.43 -2.41 5.73
C ASN A 62 5.58 -0.87 5.90
N PRO A 63 5.61 -0.35 7.15
CA PRO A 63 5.67 1.10 7.41
C PRO A 63 6.94 1.76 6.88
N MET A 64 8.01 0.99 6.65
CA MET A 64 9.26 1.49 6.05
C MET A 64 9.21 1.51 4.52
N CYS A 65 8.19 0.93 3.89
CA CYS A 65 8.08 0.82 2.43
C CYS A 65 6.96 1.70 1.86
N LEU A 66 5.74 1.52 2.36
CA LEU A 66 4.51 2.24 1.99
C LEU A 66 4.27 2.42 0.48
N ALA A 67 4.85 1.55 -0.36
CA ALA A 67 4.65 1.60 -1.80
C ALA A 67 3.17 1.45 -2.14
N LEU A 68 2.68 2.26 -3.08
CA LEU A 68 1.37 2.10 -3.67
C LEU A 68 1.48 1.20 -4.91
N MET A 69 0.54 0.27 -5.02
CA MET A 69 0.45 -0.76 -6.06
C MET A 69 -0.99 -0.80 -6.57
N SER A 70 -1.20 -1.38 -7.75
CA SER A 70 -2.55 -1.73 -8.23
C SER A 70 -2.89 -3.20 -7.96
N VAL A 71 -4.18 -3.52 -7.83
CA VAL A 71 -4.66 -4.91 -7.76
C VAL A 71 -4.22 -5.71 -9.00
N SER A 72 -4.19 -5.07 -10.18
CA SER A 72 -3.80 -5.72 -11.44
C SER A 72 -2.31 -6.06 -11.49
N GLU A 73 -1.43 -5.22 -10.93
CA GLU A 73 0.01 -5.52 -10.76
C GLU A 73 0.23 -6.74 -9.86
N LEU A 74 -0.63 -6.90 -8.86
CA LEU A 74 -0.56 -7.98 -7.87
C LEU A 74 -1.22 -9.28 -8.37
N SER A 75 -1.98 -9.26 -9.47
CA SER A 75 -2.70 -10.43 -9.99
C SER A 75 -1.80 -11.60 -10.43
N LYS A 76 -0.48 -11.36 -10.57
CA LYS A 76 0.51 -12.35 -11.04
C LYS A 76 1.05 -13.29 -9.94
N SER A 77 0.62 -13.14 -8.68
CA SER A 77 1.14 -13.95 -7.57
C SER A 77 0.17 -15.06 -7.15
N THR A 78 0.73 -16.26 -7.08
CA THR A 78 0.16 -17.60 -6.90
C THR A 78 -0.86 -17.72 -5.77
N ASN A 79 -1.89 -18.55 -6.01
CA ASN A 79 -2.83 -19.17 -5.08
C ASN A 79 -3.21 -18.39 -3.80
N GLY A 80 -4.42 -17.83 -3.77
CA GLY A 80 -5.04 -17.27 -2.57
C GLY A 80 -4.82 -15.77 -2.39
N HIS A 81 -4.79 -15.33 -1.13
CA HIS A 81 -4.76 -13.90 -0.74
C HIS A 81 -3.36 -13.32 -0.51
N MET A 82 -2.30 -14.13 -0.68
CA MET A 82 -0.91 -13.69 -0.49
C MET A 82 -0.41 -12.92 -1.70
N ARG A 83 0.21 -11.76 -1.47
CA ARG A 83 0.86 -10.95 -2.50
C ARG A 83 2.21 -10.49 -2.02
N CYS A 84 3.13 -10.20 -2.94
CA CYS A 84 4.43 -9.63 -2.62
C CYS A 84 4.50 -8.18 -3.11
N CYS A 85 5.05 -7.30 -2.28
CA CYS A 85 5.30 -5.92 -2.69
C CYS A 85 6.40 -5.88 -3.75
N PHE A 86 6.18 -5.23 -4.90
CA PHE A 86 7.21 -5.15 -5.95
C PHE A 86 8.47 -4.40 -5.50
N LYS A 87 8.36 -3.51 -4.52
CA LYS A 87 9.45 -2.63 -4.08
C LYS A 87 10.35 -3.27 -3.01
N CYS A 88 9.77 -4.03 -2.08
CA CYS A 88 10.51 -4.62 -0.96
C CYS A 88 10.43 -6.15 -0.88
N SER A 89 9.69 -6.78 -1.81
CA SER A 89 9.49 -8.22 -1.91
C SER A 89 8.88 -8.89 -0.68
N LYS A 90 8.46 -8.13 0.34
CA LYS A 90 7.82 -8.68 1.55
C LYS A 90 6.41 -9.18 1.21
N PRO A 91 6.04 -10.39 1.68
CA PRO A 91 4.70 -10.94 1.48
C PRO A 91 3.68 -10.27 2.41
N PHE A 92 2.46 -10.11 1.93
CA PHE A 92 1.34 -9.54 2.65
C PHE A 92 0.01 -10.18 2.24
N CYS A 93 -1.01 -10.05 3.09
CA CYS A 93 -2.37 -10.47 2.75
C CYS A 93 -3.13 -9.31 2.13
N ILE A 94 -3.60 -9.45 0.89
CA ILE A 94 -4.33 -8.39 0.18
C ILE A 94 -5.69 -8.06 0.83
N ASN A 95 -6.34 -9.06 1.43
CA ASN A 95 -7.65 -8.88 2.07
C ASN A 95 -7.55 -8.24 3.46
N CYS A 96 -6.53 -8.63 4.24
CA CYS A 96 -6.32 -8.11 5.59
C CYS A 96 -5.49 -6.82 5.59
N LYS A 97 -4.75 -6.52 4.51
CA LYS A 97 -3.86 -5.36 4.37
C LYS A 97 -2.79 -5.28 5.48
N VAL A 98 -2.22 -6.44 5.83
CA VAL A 98 -1.19 -6.63 6.88
C VAL A 98 -0.07 -7.53 6.36
N PRO A 99 1.12 -7.57 7.02
CA PRO A 99 2.13 -8.58 6.73
C PRO A 99 1.54 -9.99 6.71
N TRP A 100 2.11 -10.86 5.88
CA TRP A 100 1.53 -12.17 5.64
C TRP A 100 1.42 -13.01 6.93
N HIS A 101 0.23 -13.57 7.16
CA HIS A 101 -0.11 -14.35 8.36
C HIS A 101 -0.16 -15.85 8.03
N ASN A 102 1.01 -16.48 7.97
CA ASN A 102 1.18 -17.90 7.67
C ASN A 102 0.22 -18.79 8.49
N ASN A 103 -0.28 -19.87 7.87
CA ASN A 103 -1.10 -20.91 8.52
C ASN A 103 -2.37 -20.41 9.24
N MET A 104 -2.84 -19.20 8.92
CA MET A 104 -4.07 -18.64 9.46
C MET A 104 -4.96 -18.13 8.33
N SER A 105 -6.25 -18.46 8.39
CA SER A 105 -7.23 -17.81 7.52
C SER A 105 -7.38 -16.33 7.88
N CYS A 106 -7.93 -15.53 6.96
CA CYS A 106 -8.22 -14.11 7.24
C CYS A 106 -9.21 -13.95 8.41
N GLY A 107 -10.18 -14.86 8.54
CA GLY A 107 -11.13 -14.86 9.66
C GLY A 107 -10.45 -15.18 10.98
N ASP A 108 -9.51 -16.12 10.96
CA ASP A 108 -8.73 -16.50 12.12
C ASP A 108 -7.84 -15.38 12.63
N TYR A 109 -7.17 -14.68 11.72
CA TYR A 109 -6.34 -13.51 12.03
C TYR A 109 -7.17 -12.39 12.66
N LYS A 110 -8.33 -12.06 12.07
CA LYS A 110 -9.23 -11.02 12.60
C LYS A 110 -9.74 -11.33 14.01
N ARG A 111 -9.97 -12.60 14.35
CA ARG A 111 -10.43 -13.02 15.68
C ARG A 111 -9.36 -12.90 16.77
N LEU A 112 -8.09 -13.10 16.44
CA LEU A 112 -6.99 -12.97 17.41
C LEU A 112 -6.57 -11.51 17.66
N GLY A 113 -6.99 -10.59 16.78
CA GLY A 113 -6.57 -9.19 16.83
C GLY A 113 -5.27 -8.92 16.07
N PRO A 114 -4.85 -7.65 15.98
CA PRO A 114 -3.65 -7.26 15.23
C PRO A 114 -2.39 -7.82 15.90
N ASN A 115 -1.51 -8.43 15.11
CA ASN A 115 -0.23 -9.02 15.53
C ASN A 115 -0.37 -10.11 16.62
N PRO A 116 -1.07 -11.23 16.33
CA PRO A 116 -1.15 -12.34 17.27
C PRO A 116 0.25 -12.82 17.62
N THR A 117 0.52 -12.99 18.91
CA THR A 117 1.76 -13.57 19.40
C THR A 117 1.79 -15.07 19.12
N THR A 118 2.97 -15.68 19.21
CA THR A 118 3.12 -17.14 19.15
C THR A 118 2.21 -17.84 20.17
N ASN A 119 2.03 -17.25 21.35
CA ASN A 119 1.15 -17.79 22.38
C ASN A 119 -0.33 -17.73 21.95
N ASP A 120 -0.78 -16.64 21.33
CA ASP A 120 -2.16 -16.52 20.82
C ASP A 120 -2.45 -17.58 19.74
N MET A 121 -1.46 -17.87 18.89
CA MET A 121 -1.54 -18.93 17.87
C MET A 121 -1.60 -20.34 18.51
N MET A 122 -0.78 -20.59 19.53
CA MET A 122 -0.77 -21.87 20.26
C MET A 122 -2.07 -22.09 21.05
N LEU A 123 -2.55 -21.08 21.76
CA LEU A 123 -3.81 -21.13 22.53
C LEU A 123 -4.99 -21.47 21.63
N LYS A 124 -5.02 -20.92 20.41
CA LYS A 124 -6.07 -21.24 19.44
C LYS A 124 -5.99 -22.67 18.92
N THR A 125 -4.77 -23.15 18.63
CA THR A 125 -4.55 -24.55 18.23
C THR A 125 -5.07 -25.49 19.31
N LEU A 126 -4.78 -25.21 20.59
CA LEU A 126 -5.26 -25.99 21.73
C LEU A 126 -6.78 -25.92 21.89
N ALA A 127 -7.40 -24.74 21.73
CA ALA A 127 -8.84 -24.57 21.82
C ALA A 127 -9.58 -25.36 20.72
N ASN A 128 -9.07 -25.34 19.49
CA ASN A 128 -9.63 -26.09 18.37
C ASN A 128 -9.46 -27.62 18.57
N GLN A 129 -8.34 -28.07 19.14
CA GLN A 129 -8.15 -29.48 19.50
C GLN A 129 -9.11 -29.94 20.59
N LYS A 130 -9.40 -29.10 21.59
CA LYS A 130 -10.39 -29.44 22.63
C LYS A 130 -11.82 -29.45 22.13
N MET A 131 -12.21 -28.56 21.20
CA MET A 131 -13.57 -28.58 20.64
C MET A 131 -13.83 -29.81 19.76
N GLY A 132 -12.80 -30.40 19.14
CA GLY A 132 -12.90 -31.66 18.41
C GLY A 132 -12.99 -32.92 19.30
N ALA A 133 -12.86 -32.79 20.62
CA ALA A 133 -12.94 -33.90 21.58
C ALA A 133 -14.31 -34.00 22.30
N PHE A 134 -15.27 -33.14 21.95
CA PHE A 134 -16.64 -33.13 22.49
C PHE A 134 -17.73 -33.36 21.42
N MET A 135 -17.33 -33.80 20.22
CA MET A 135 -18.22 -34.31 19.17
C MET A 135 -17.97 -35.81 19.00
#